data_AF-A0A7W0VJQ3-F1
#
_entry.id   AF-A0A7W0VJQ3-F1
#
_cell.length_a   1.000
_cell.length_b   1.000
_cell.length_c   1.000
_cell.angle_alpha   90.00
_cell.angle_beta   90.00
_cell.angle_gamma   90.00
#
_symmetry.space_group_name_H-M   'P 1'
#
loop_
_entity.id
_entity.type
_entity.pdbx_description
1 polymer ?
#
loop_
_entity_poly.entity_id
_entity_poly.type
_entity_poly.pdbx_seq_one_letter_code
_entity_poly.pdbx_strand_id
1 'polypeptide(L)'
;MIACGCPRDRMCDRCVADSFAQLRGVAACRGEVWAMSVAERCRRSQPWPASDRATAIAQRKIADLTSDSRLAELLGRELVRWAARWWNAPQQLV
;
A
#
# COMPACT_ATOMS: atom_id res chain seq x y z
N MET A 1 -21.70 18.08 -4.57
CA MET A 1 -21.02 16.87 -4.06
C MET A 1 -21.72 16.49 -2.77
N ILE A 2 -22.51 15.42 -2.74
CA ILE A 2 -23.19 14.99 -1.51
C ILE A 2 -22.12 14.35 -0.64
N ALA A 3 -21.76 15.01 0.46
CA ALA A 3 -20.89 14.41 1.46
C ALA A 3 -21.65 13.22 2.10
N CYS A 4 -21.14 12.00 1.91
CA CYS A 4 -21.63 10.84 2.67
C CYS A 4 -21.45 11.18 4.15
N GLY A 5 -22.51 11.07 4.97
CA GLY A 5 -22.43 11.23 6.43
C GLY A 5 -21.82 10.02 7.13
N CYS A 6 -20.97 9.27 6.44
CA CYS A 6 -20.51 7.95 6.81
C CYS A 6 -19.33 8.11 7.78
N PRO A 7 -19.33 7.44 8.95
CA PRO A 7 -18.25 7.57 9.91
C PRO A 7 -16.94 7.04 9.30
N ARG A 8 -15.81 7.64 9.68
CA ARG A 8 -14.50 7.40 9.02
C ARG A 8 -13.96 5.98 9.21
N ASP A 9 -14.41 5.27 10.23
CA ASP A 9 -14.06 3.88 10.55
C ASP A 9 -15.04 2.86 9.94
N ARG A 10 -16.17 3.31 9.39
CA ARG A 10 -17.16 2.47 8.72
C ARG A 10 -17.80 3.22 7.55
N MET A 11 -17.07 3.26 6.45
CA MET A 11 -17.49 3.89 5.20
C MET A 11 -18.54 3.05 4.47
N CYS A 12 -19.34 3.64 3.58
CA CYS A 12 -20.11 2.86 2.61
C CYS A 12 -19.21 2.47 1.42
N ASP A 13 -19.66 1.54 0.57
CA ASP A 13 -18.84 1.04 -0.55
C ASP A 13 -18.43 2.14 -1.53
N ARG A 14 -19.29 3.14 -1.75
CA ARG A 14 -18.95 4.31 -2.57
C ARG A 14 -17.81 5.13 -1.96
N CYS A 15 -17.87 5.41 -0.65
CA CYS A 15 -16.80 6.14 0.02
C CYS A 15 -15.50 5.35 0.06
N VAL A 16 -15.56 4.03 0.25
CA VAL A 16 -14.36 3.18 0.14
C VAL A 16 -13.75 3.29 -1.26
N ALA A 17 -14.57 3.19 -2.32
CA ALA A 17 -14.09 3.29 -3.69
C ALA A 17 -13.49 4.67 -4.01
N ASP A 18 -14.17 5.75 -3.62
CA ASP A 18 -13.71 7.12 -3.85
C ASP A 18 -12.40 7.41 -3.08
N SER A 19 -12.34 7.04 -1.80
CA SER A 19 -11.13 7.20 -0.98
C SER A 19 -9.98 6.32 -1.48
N PHE A 20 -10.27 5.09 -1.93
CA PHE A 20 -9.25 4.24 -2.56
C PHE A 20 -8.71 4.89 -3.84
N ALA A 21 -9.57 5.42 -4.72
CA ALA A 21 -9.14 6.09 -5.94
C ALA A 21 -8.22 7.29 -5.66
N GLN A 22 -8.46 8.03 -4.58
CA GLN A 22 -7.63 9.15 -4.14
C GLN A 22 -6.31 8.71 -3.51
N LEU A 23 -6.33 7.68 -2.66
CA LEU A 23 -5.18 7.26 -1.86
C LEU A 23 -4.29 6.20 -2.52
N ARG A 24 -4.75 5.53 -3.58
CA ARG A 24 -3.98 4.46 -4.26
C ARG A 24 -2.61 4.93 -4.75
N GLY A 25 -2.50 6.18 -5.20
CA GLY A 25 -1.21 6.74 -5.62
C GLY A 25 -0.24 6.91 -4.45
N VAL A 26 -0.74 7.31 -3.28
CA VAL A 26 0.06 7.41 -2.06
C VAL A 26 0.53 6.03 -1.61
N ALA A 27 -0.36 5.02 -1.63
CA ALA A 27 -0.01 3.64 -1.32
C ALA A 27 1.05 3.07 -2.29
N ALA A 28 0.94 3.38 -3.59
CA ALA A 28 1.92 2.99 -4.60
C ALA A 28 3.31 3.56 -4.30
N CYS A 29 3.43 4.89 -4.12
CA CYS A 29 4.71 5.53 -3.79
C CYS A 29 5.32 4.97 -2.49
N ARG A 30 4.51 4.75 -1.45
CA ARG A 30 4.98 4.14 -0.19
C ARG A 30 5.46 2.71 -0.39
N GLY A 31 4.84 1.96 -1.30
CA GLY A 31 5.26 0.61 -1.67
C GLY A 31 6.66 0.61 -2.30
N GLU A 32 6.91 1.48 -3.27
CA GLU A 32 8.22 1.60 -3.93
C GLU A 32 9.31 2.03 -2.94
N VAL A 33 9.07 3.09 -2.15
CA VAL A 33 10.01 3.56 -1.13
C VAL A 33 10.31 2.47 -0.09
N TRP A 34 9.30 1.70 0.31
CA TRP A 34 9.53 0.57 1.20
C TRP A 34 10.46 -0.47 0.57
N ALA A 35 10.22 -0.83 -0.68
CA ALA A 35 11.08 -1.78 -1.39
C ALA A 35 12.52 -1.27 -1.54
N MET A 36 12.70 0.02 -1.83
CA MET A 36 14.01 0.69 -1.84
C MET A 36 14.72 0.57 -0.49
N SER A 37 14.05 0.93 0.62
CA SER A 37 14.65 0.84 1.96
C SER A 37 15.01 -0.59 2.37
N VAL A 38 14.25 -1.60 1.92
CA VAL A 38 14.61 -3.01 2.12
C VAL A 38 15.82 -3.38 1.28
N ALA A 39 15.88 -2.94 0.03
CA ALA A 39 16.99 -3.20 -0.89
C ALA A 39 18.31 -2.62 -0.37
N GLU A 40 18.28 -1.40 0.19
CA GLU A 40 19.44 -0.77 0.83
C GLU A 40 20.03 -1.63 1.97
N ARG A 41 19.19 -2.37 2.69
CA ARG A 41 19.61 -3.18 3.85
C ARG A 41 20.03 -4.60 3.49
N CYS A 42 19.33 -5.23 2.55
CA CYS A 42 19.42 -6.67 2.33
C CYS A 42 20.03 -7.05 0.97
N ARG A 43 20.23 -6.07 0.06
CA ARG A 43 20.50 -6.26 -1.38
C ARG A 43 19.35 -7.02 -2.07
N ARG A 44 19.09 -6.74 -3.35
CA ARG A 44 18.01 -7.38 -4.14
C ARG A 44 18.34 -8.81 -4.60
N SER A 45 19.10 -9.56 -3.80
CA SER A 45 19.55 -10.91 -4.16
C SER A 45 18.49 -11.99 -3.93
N GLN A 46 17.44 -11.69 -3.17
CA GLN A 46 16.32 -12.59 -2.89
C GLN A 46 15.02 -12.04 -3.46
N PRO A 47 14.01 -12.87 -3.77
CA PRO A 47 12.71 -12.40 -4.23
C PRO A 47 11.99 -11.58 -3.14
N TRP A 48 11.11 -10.68 -3.57
CA TRP A 48 10.28 -9.91 -2.63
C TRP A 48 9.45 -10.86 -1.77
N PRO A 49 9.39 -10.67 -0.44
CA PRO A 49 8.68 -11.60 0.43
C PRO A 49 7.16 -11.52 0.21
N ALA A 50 6.60 -12.54 -0.46
CA ALA A 50 5.16 -12.79 -0.56
C ALA A 50 4.69 -13.61 0.65
N SER A 51 4.73 -13.02 1.84
CA SER A 51 4.34 -13.69 3.10
C SER A 51 3.31 -12.88 3.87
N ASP A 52 2.55 -13.55 4.76
CA ASP A 52 1.61 -12.89 5.70
C ASP A 52 2.29 -11.79 6.51
N ARG A 53 3.60 -11.93 6.76
CA ARG A 53 4.41 -10.91 7.42
C ARG A 53 4.51 -9.62 6.60
N ALA A 54 4.64 -9.70 5.28
CA ALA A 54 4.68 -8.52 4.41
C ALA A 54 3.33 -7.79 4.43
N THR A 55 2.22 -8.52 4.43
CA THR A 55 0.87 -7.97 4.59
C THR A 55 0.71 -7.26 5.93
N ALA A 56 1.14 -7.86 7.04
CA ALA A 56 1.08 -7.24 8.36
C ALA A 56 1.91 -5.95 8.45
N ILE A 57 3.09 -5.91 7.80
CA ILE A 57 3.92 -4.69 7.71
C ILE A 57 3.23 -3.64 6.84
N ALA A 58 2.63 -4.05 5.72
CA ALA A 58 1.89 -3.14 4.84
C ALA A 58 0.75 -2.45 5.59
N GLN A 59 -0.01 -3.17 6.41
CA GLN A 59 -1.06 -2.59 7.26
C GLN A 59 -0.53 -1.50 8.19
N ARG A 60 0.62 -1.72 8.84
CA ARG A 60 1.26 -0.70 9.69
C ARG A 60 1.71 0.54 8.91
N LYS A 61 2.10 0.38 7.64
CA LYS A 61 2.58 1.47 6.77
C LYS A 61 1.46 2.35 6.20
N ILE A 62 0.22 1.92 6.29
CA ILE A 62 -0.96 2.65 5.80
C ILE A 62 -1.95 3.00 6.92
N ALA A 63 -1.62 2.67 8.17
CA ALA A 63 -2.50 2.88 9.32
C ALA A 63 -2.84 4.37 9.57
N ASP A 64 -2.01 5.29 9.09
CA ASP A 64 -2.26 6.73 9.14
C ASP A 64 -3.19 7.24 8.03
N LEU A 65 -3.44 6.44 6.98
CA LEU A 65 -4.25 6.86 5.83
C LEU A 65 -5.75 6.67 6.05
N THR A 66 -6.14 5.71 6.89
CA THR A 66 -7.55 5.39 7.13
C THR A 66 -7.73 4.61 8.42
N SER A 67 -8.92 4.73 9.03
CA SER A 67 -9.37 3.89 10.13
C SER A 67 -10.36 2.81 9.69
N ASP A 68 -10.89 2.87 8.46
CA ASP A 68 -11.76 1.84 7.89
C ASP A 68 -10.93 0.61 7.48
N SER A 69 -11.27 -0.55 8.04
CA SER A 69 -10.51 -1.80 7.86
C SER A 69 -10.53 -2.32 6.42
N ARG A 70 -11.61 -2.12 5.68
CA ARG A 70 -11.72 -2.56 4.27
C ARG A 70 -10.86 -1.69 3.37
N LEU A 71 -10.90 -0.37 3.58
CA LEU A 71 -10.02 0.54 2.86
C LEU A 71 -8.54 0.27 3.21
N ALA A 72 -8.24 0.00 4.47
CA ALA A 72 -6.88 -0.36 4.90
C ALA A 72 -6.38 -1.65 4.22
N GLU A 73 -7.24 -2.66 4.08
CA GLU A 73 -6.92 -3.88 3.34
C GLU A 73 -6.61 -3.61 1.86
N LEU A 74 -7.46 -2.83 1.18
CA LEU A 74 -7.26 -2.46 -0.22
C LEU A 74 -5.96 -1.69 -0.45
N LEU A 75 -5.69 -0.68 0.39
CA LEU A 75 -4.44 0.11 0.32
C LEU A 75 -3.21 -0.75 0.65
N GLY A 76 -3.32 -1.66 1.61
CA GLY A 76 -2.26 -2.59 1.97
C GLY A 76 -1.89 -3.53 0.82
N ARG A 77 -2.90 -4.08 0.11
CA ARG A 77 -2.68 -4.91 -1.08
C ARG A 77 -1.99 -4.12 -2.20
N GLU A 78 -2.44 -2.89 -2.46
CA GLU A 78 -1.83 -2.04 -3.48
C GLU A 78 -0.37 -1.68 -3.11
N LEU A 79 -0.10 -1.37 -1.84
CA LEU A 79 1.25 -1.12 -1.34
C LEU A 79 2.18 -2.32 -1.58
N VAL A 80 1.76 -3.54 -1.21
CA VAL A 80 2.55 -4.77 -1.43
C VAL A 80 2.80 -5.01 -2.92
N ARG A 81 1.77 -4.80 -3.76
CA ARG A 81 1.87 -4.96 -5.21
C ARG A 81 2.93 -4.03 -5.81
N TRP A 82 2.94 -2.76 -5.44
CA TRP A 82 3.91 -1.80 -5.95
C TRP A 82 5.32 -2.03 -5.41
N ALA A 83 5.43 -2.44 -4.14
CA ALA A 83 6.72 -2.86 -3.57
C ALA A 83 7.32 -4.05 -4.35
N ALA A 84 6.51 -5.08 -4.61
CA ALA A 84 6.91 -6.23 -5.41
C ALA A 84 7.25 -5.86 -6.86
N ARG A 85 6.46 -4.97 -7.48
CA ARG A 85 6.72 -4.47 -8.84
C ARG A 85 8.08 -3.78 -8.92
N TRP A 86 8.37 -2.85 -8.01
CA TRP A 86 9.67 -2.17 -7.96
C TRP A 86 10.81 -3.17 -7.72
N TRP A 87 10.60 -4.14 -6.82
CA TRP A 87 11.59 -5.17 -6.51
C TRP A 87 11.90 -6.12 -7.68
N ASN A 88 10.97 -6.29 -8.61
CA ASN A 88 11.15 -7.15 -9.79
C ASN A 88 11.53 -6.34 -11.04
N ALA A 89 11.46 -5.00 -11.00
CA ALA A 89 11.82 -4.16 -12.13
C ALA A 89 13.32 -4.31 -12.45
N PRO A 90 13.73 -4.44 -13.73
CA PRO A 90 15.14 -4.47 -14.10
C PRO A 90 15.84 -3.23 -13.52
N GLN A 91 17.05 -3.39 -12.97
CA GLN A 91 17.82 -2.23 -12.52
C GLN A 91 18.15 -1.38 -13.76
N GLN A 92 17.41 -0.29 -13.96
CA GLN A 92 17.88 0.78 -14.83
C GLN A 92 19.04 1.43 -14.09
N LEU A 93 20.26 1.14 -14.57
CA LEU A 93 21.44 1.94 -14.27
C LEU A 93 21.11 3.39 -14.66
N VAL A 94 20.94 4.24 -13.65
CA VAL A 94 20.98 5.70 -13.82
C VAL A 94 22.42 6.11 -13.58
#